data_AF-A0A2U0SF21-F1
#
_entry.id   AF-A0A2U0SF21-F1
#
_cell.length_a   1.000
_cell.length_b   1.000
_cell.length_c   1.000
_cell.angle_alpha   90.00
_cell.angle_beta   90.00
_cell.angle_gamma   90.00
#
_symmetry.space_group_name_H-M   'P 1'
#
loop_
_entity.id
_entity.type
_entity.pdbx_description
1 polymer ?
#
loop_
_entity_poly.entity_id
_entity_poly.type
_entity_poly.pdbx_seq_one_letter_code
_entity_poly.pdbx_strand_id
1 'polypeptide(L)'
;MAIPWLTIDAGGLDPRLDSVASLGSVFAQFLLTSALLRREGMHHAWGKPGRVATYVVQGVVTVLCLMAGALLLIVPAIYLYARWLVVLPLVIGEGLGVRGALRTSWHRMGPWIGPAMVAVAAIFAPAALLCLGVLSFFGLDAPLPLWPVLASDIVIPTCMVGSWVLAVAAHLLLAPPDPAAGAGAATDAPYMPPASPA
;
A
#
# COMPACT_ATOMS: atom_id res chain seq x y z
N MET A 1 -32.68 31.01 -10.52
CA MET A 1 -31.28 31.51 -10.51
C MET A 1 -30.45 30.50 -9.76
N ALA A 2 -29.68 29.66 -10.47
CA ALA A 2 -28.76 28.70 -9.84
C ALA A 2 -27.43 29.41 -9.56
N ILE A 3 -26.84 29.15 -8.40
CA ILE A 3 -25.58 29.77 -7.97
C ILE A 3 -24.43 29.07 -8.71
N PRO A 4 -23.65 29.77 -9.56
CA PRO A 4 -22.72 29.13 -10.51
C PRO A 4 -21.48 28.47 -9.88
N TRP A 5 -21.25 28.61 -8.57
CA TRP A 5 -20.14 27.96 -7.86
C TRP A 5 -20.56 26.75 -7.03
N LEU A 6 -21.82 26.35 -7.13
CA LEU A 6 -22.43 25.21 -6.43
C LEU A 6 -22.98 24.21 -7.46
N THR A 7 -22.15 23.83 -8.44
CA THR A 7 -22.47 22.76 -9.39
C THR A 7 -22.09 21.43 -8.77
N ILE A 8 -23.10 20.69 -8.30
CA ILE A 8 -22.98 19.26 -8.05
C ILE A 8 -22.81 18.63 -9.44
N ASP A 9 -21.60 18.17 -9.75
CA ASP A 9 -21.35 17.42 -11.00
C ASP A 9 -22.19 16.14 -11.01
N ALA A 10 -22.32 15.50 -12.18
CA ALA A 10 -23.10 14.27 -12.37
C ALA A 10 -22.74 13.12 -11.39
N GLY A 11 -21.58 13.21 -10.71
CA GLY A 11 -21.16 12.30 -9.64
C GLY A 11 -21.66 12.62 -8.23
N GLY A 12 -22.41 13.70 -8.00
CA GLY A 12 -23.04 13.97 -6.69
C GLY A 12 -22.10 14.45 -5.57
N LEU A 13 -20.79 14.54 -5.80
CA LEU A 13 -19.78 14.89 -4.80
C LEU A 13 -19.15 16.25 -5.11
N ASP A 14 -19.03 17.10 -4.07
CA ASP A 14 -18.25 18.34 -4.15
C ASP A 14 -16.76 17.99 -4.29
N PRO A 15 -16.06 18.45 -5.34
CA PRO A 15 -14.63 18.18 -5.56
C PRO A 15 -13.74 18.52 -4.35
N ARG A 16 -14.19 19.46 -3.51
CA ARG A 16 -13.50 19.84 -2.28
C ARG A 16 -13.59 18.75 -1.22
N LEU A 17 -14.76 18.13 -1.08
CA LEU A 17 -14.96 17.02 -0.13
C LEU A 17 -14.14 15.80 -0.57
N ASP A 18 -14.10 15.53 -1.86
CA ASP A 18 -13.28 14.45 -2.43
C ASP A 18 -11.78 14.68 -2.17
N SER A 19 -11.32 15.92 -2.34
CA SER A 19 -9.94 16.31 -2.02
C SER A 19 -9.61 16.10 -0.53
N VAL A 20 -10.51 16.47 0.37
CA VAL A 20 -10.33 16.27 1.83
C VAL A 20 -10.34 14.78 2.19
N ALA A 21 -11.26 14.00 1.61
CA ALA A 21 -11.33 12.56 1.82
C ALA A 21 -10.07 11.84 1.31
N SER A 22 -9.56 12.24 0.14
CA SER A 22 -8.30 11.75 -0.43
C SER A 22 -7.12 12.03 0.48
N LEU A 23 -7.00 13.25 1.01
CA LEU A 23 -5.95 13.58 1.98
C LEU A 23 -6.07 12.73 3.25
N GLY A 24 -7.29 12.59 3.78
CA GLY A 24 -7.57 11.73 4.94
C GLY A 24 -7.16 10.27 4.72
N SER A 25 -7.46 9.72 3.54
CA SER A 25 -7.08 8.37 3.13
C SER A 25 -5.56 8.19 3.09
N VAL A 26 -4.82 9.18 2.58
CA VAL A 26 -3.34 9.17 2.56
C VAL A 26 -2.77 9.12 3.98
N PHE A 27 -3.35 9.85 4.94
CA PHE A 27 -2.95 9.76 6.35
C PHE A 27 -3.34 8.42 6.97
N ALA A 28 -4.54 7.91 6.68
CA ALA A 28 -5.01 6.62 7.17
C ALA A 28 -4.10 5.47 6.70
N GLN A 29 -3.68 5.48 5.44
CA GLN A 29 -2.72 4.53 4.88
C GLN A 29 -1.39 4.56 5.64
N PHE A 30 -0.85 5.75 5.90
CA PHE A 30 0.38 5.92 6.65
C PHE A 30 0.26 5.40 8.09
N LEU A 31 -0.82 5.76 8.79
CA LEU A 31 -1.08 5.33 10.16
C LEU A 31 -1.28 3.82 10.26
N LEU A 32 -2.07 3.24 9.35
CA LEU A 32 -2.32 1.80 9.32
C LEU A 32 -1.03 1.03 9.06
N THR A 33 -0.27 1.41 8.02
CA THR A 33 1.00 0.75 7.69
C THR A 33 1.99 0.85 8.85
N SER A 34 2.07 2.02 9.50
CA SER A 34 2.92 2.23 10.67
C SER A 34 2.47 1.40 11.87
N ALA A 35 1.15 1.31 12.12
CA ALA A 35 0.59 0.53 13.22
C ALA A 35 0.84 -0.97 13.03
N LEU A 36 0.63 -1.49 11.82
CA LEU A 36 0.92 -2.88 11.48
C LEU A 36 2.40 -3.21 11.66
N LEU A 37 3.31 -2.37 11.15
CA LEU A 37 4.75 -2.58 11.32
C LEU A 37 5.22 -2.47 12.78
N ARG A 38 4.60 -1.59 13.58
CA ARG A 38 4.88 -1.48 15.01
C ARG A 38 4.46 -2.72 15.78
N ARG A 39 3.29 -3.27 15.45
CA ARG A 39 2.77 -4.49 16.07
C ARG A 39 3.72 -5.67 15.87
N GLU A 40 4.34 -5.76 14.70
CA GLU A 40 5.27 -6.83 14.33
C GLU A 40 6.73 -6.51 14.69
N GLY A 41 6.99 -5.47 15.46
CA GLY A 41 8.35 -5.13 15.93
C GLY A 41 9.32 -4.62 14.85
N MET A 42 8.91 -4.54 13.58
CA MET A 42 9.80 -4.18 12.47
C MET A 42 9.97 -2.66 12.24
N HIS A 43 9.50 -1.83 13.17
CA HIS A 43 9.50 -0.38 13.03
C HIS A 43 10.81 0.27 13.49
N HIS A 44 11.89 0.04 12.74
CA HIS A 44 13.25 0.49 13.08
C HIS A 44 13.52 1.98 12.78
N ALA A 45 12.61 2.66 12.08
CA ALA A 45 12.84 4.01 11.56
C ALA A 45 12.15 5.15 12.32
N TRP A 46 11.65 4.92 13.54
CA TRP A 46 11.04 5.99 14.33
C TRP A 46 12.07 7.10 14.62
N GLY A 47 11.81 8.34 14.17
CA GLY A 47 12.67 9.50 14.42
C GLY A 47 13.62 9.94 13.28
N LYS A 48 13.69 9.24 12.14
CA LYS A 48 14.56 9.67 11.02
C LYS A 48 13.95 10.86 10.24
N PRO A 49 14.68 11.98 10.06
CA PRO A 49 14.20 13.14 9.28
C PRO A 49 14.06 12.79 7.79
N GLY A 50 13.03 13.32 7.12
CA GLY A 50 12.80 13.14 5.67
C GLY A 50 11.74 12.09 5.26
N ARG A 51 11.12 11.38 6.21
CA ARG A 51 10.10 10.34 5.93
C ARG A 51 8.84 10.89 5.27
N VAL A 52 8.35 12.04 5.74
CA VAL A 52 7.15 12.68 5.18
C VAL A 52 7.37 13.07 3.72
N ALA A 53 8.51 13.68 3.40
CA ALA A 53 8.87 14.04 2.02
C ALA A 53 8.98 12.79 1.12
N THR A 54 9.59 11.72 1.62
CA THR A 54 9.71 10.43 0.92
C THR A 54 8.33 9.83 0.63
N TYR A 55 7.40 9.91 1.58
CA TYR A 55 6.03 9.45 1.41
C TYR A 55 5.25 10.26 0.36
N VAL A 56 5.38 11.59 0.38
CA VAL A 56 4.75 12.46 -0.62
C VAL A 56 5.27 12.17 -2.03
N VAL A 57 6.59 12.04 -2.19
CA VAL A 57 7.21 11.70 -3.48
C VAL A 57 6.72 10.33 -3.96
N GLN A 58 6.61 9.36 -3.06
CA GLN A 58 6.08 8.04 -3.40
C GLN A 58 4.62 8.11 -3.86
N GLY A 59 3.79 8.96 -3.26
CA GLY A 59 2.42 9.20 -3.71
C GLY A 59 2.37 9.70 -5.15
N VAL A 60 3.17 10.71 -5.49
CA VAL A 60 3.27 11.25 -6.86
C VAL A 60 3.72 10.16 -7.85
N VAL A 61 4.75 9.41 -7.49
CA VAL A 61 5.27 8.31 -8.32
C VAL A 61 4.22 7.21 -8.55
N THR A 62 3.41 6.91 -7.53
CA THR A 62 2.33 5.93 -7.62
C THR A 62 1.24 6.39 -8.59
N VAL A 63 0.80 7.64 -8.50
CA VAL A 63 -0.19 8.21 -9.43
C VAL A 63 0.32 8.19 -10.87
N LEU A 64 1.57 8.57 -11.09
CA LEU A 64 2.19 8.52 -12.43
C LEU A 64 2.21 7.09 -12.99
N CYS A 65 2.45 6.09 -12.16
CA CYS A 65 2.46 4.71 -12.63
C CYS A 65 1.08 4.10 -12.80
N LEU A 66 0.08 4.57 -12.05
CA LEU A 66 -1.32 4.25 -12.36
C LEU A 66 -1.73 4.87 -13.69
N MET A 67 -1.35 6.12 -13.97
CA MET A 67 -1.61 6.77 -15.27
C MET A 67 -0.89 6.03 -16.41
N ALA A 68 0.39 5.71 -16.23
CA ALA A 68 1.15 4.93 -17.20
C ALA A 68 0.54 3.53 -17.37
N GLY A 69 0.14 2.85 -16.29
CA GLY A 69 -0.49 1.54 -16.32
C GLY A 69 -1.85 1.55 -17.04
N ALA A 70 -2.66 2.59 -16.83
CA ALA A 70 -3.89 2.81 -17.57
C ALA A 70 -3.63 2.94 -19.08
N LEU A 71 -2.49 3.52 -19.46
CA LEU A 71 -2.04 3.62 -20.86
C LEU A 71 -1.45 2.30 -21.39
N LEU A 72 -0.81 1.49 -20.54
CA LEU A 72 0.03 0.35 -20.91
C LEU A 72 -0.70 -1.02 -20.96
N LEU A 73 -2.00 -1.11 -20.65
CA LEU A 73 -2.81 -2.33 -20.43
C LEU A 73 -2.76 -2.86 -18.98
N ILE A 74 -3.79 -3.64 -18.60
CA ILE A 74 -4.02 -4.15 -17.22
C ILE A 74 -2.82 -4.95 -16.67
N VAL A 75 -2.22 -5.82 -17.49
CA VAL A 75 -1.14 -6.72 -17.07
C VAL A 75 0.13 -5.96 -16.62
N PRO A 76 0.70 -5.03 -17.41
CA PRO A 76 1.88 -4.28 -16.98
C PRO A 76 1.61 -3.38 -15.77
N ALA A 77 0.39 -2.88 -15.59
CA ALA A 77 0.01 -2.16 -14.38
C ALA A 77 0.12 -3.05 -13.14
N ILE A 78 -0.43 -4.27 -13.19
CA ILE A 78 -0.35 -5.26 -12.09
C ILE A 78 1.11 -5.65 -11.83
N TYR A 79 1.90 -5.89 -12.88
CA TYR A 79 3.33 -6.22 -12.74
C TYR A 79 4.08 -5.11 -12.00
N LEU A 80 3.88 -3.85 -12.40
CA LEU A 80 4.56 -2.72 -11.80
C LEU A 80 4.12 -2.49 -10.35
N TYR A 81 2.82 -2.61 -10.07
CA TYR A 81 2.29 -2.51 -8.72
C TYR A 81 2.85 -3.61 -7.81
N ALA A 82 2.86 -4.86 -8.27
CA ALA A 82 3.44 -5.98 -7.54
C ALA A 82 4.94 -5.75 -7.26
N ARG A 83 5.70 -5.21 -8.21
CA ARG A 83 7.10 -4.84 -7.99
C ARG A 83 7.30 -3.75 -6.93
N TRP A 84 6.31 -2.91 -6.72
CA TRP A 84 6.36 -1.77 -5.80
C TRP A 84 5.69 -2.02 -4.46
N LEU A 85 5.07 -3.19 -4.32
CA LEU A 85 4.25 -3.58 -3.19
C LEU A 85 4.97 -3.33 -1.84
N VAL A 86 6.27 -3.66 -1.73
CA VAL A 86 7.02 -3.52 -0.48
C VAL A 86 7.75 -2.18 -0.31
N VAL A 87 7.66 -1.25 -1.26
CA VAL A 87 8.35 0.05 -1.19
C VAL A 87 7.89 0.85 0.02
N LEU A 88 6.57 0.90 0.27
CA LEU A 88 6.03 1.67 1.38
C LEU A 88 6.47 1.11 2.75
N PRO A 89 6.35 -0.19 3.03
CA PRO A 89 6.93 -0.79 4.22
C PRO A 89 8.44 -0.57 4.38
N LEU A 90 9.22 -0.57 3.29
CA LEU A 90 10.65 -0.28 3.33
C LEU A 90 10.95 1.18 3.74
N VAL A 91 10.17 2.13 3.22
CA VAL A 91 10.29 3.55 3.60
C VAL A 91 9.85 3.77 5.05
N ILE A 92 8.74 3.15 5.47
CA ILE A 92 8.14 3.38 6.78
C ILE A 92 8.86 2.58 7.89
N GLY A 93 9.11 1.29 7.66
CA GLY A 93 9.67 0.35 8.64
C GLY A 93 11.19 0.45 8.73
N GLU A 94 11.89 0.35 7.59
CA GLU A 94 13.36 0.36 7.54
C GLU A 94 13.95 1.79 7.43
N GLY A 95 13.14 2.78 7.03
CA GLY A 95 13.57 4.17 6.92
C GLY A 95 14.46 4.41 5.70
N LEU A 96 14.30 3.60 4.66
CA LEU A 96 15.02 3.78 3.40
C LEU A 96 14.47 5.00 2.65
N GLY A 97 15.36 5.76 1.99
CA GLY A 97 14.92 6.78 1.03
C GLY A 97 14.31 6.16 -0.23
N VAL A 98 13.52 6.92 -1.01
CA VAL A 98 12.73 6.43 -2.17
C VAL A 98 13.57 5.55 -3.11
N ARG A 99 14.75 6.04 -3.52
CA ARG A 99 15.63 5.31 -4.45
C ARG A 99 16.14 4.00 -3.86
N GLY A 100 16.48 4.00 -2.57
CA GLY A 100 16.91 2.79 -1.85
C GLY A 100 15.77 1.78 -1.74
N ALA A 101 14.59 2.25 -1.33
CA ALA A 101 13.40 1.41 -1.21
C ALA A 101 12.99 0.78 -2.55
N LEU A 102 13.01 1.55 -3.64
CA LEU A 102 12.73 1.02 -4.99
C LEU A 102 13.73 -0.05 -5.42
N ARG A 103 15.03 0.22 -5.25
CA ARG A 103 16.09 -0.75 -5.59
C ARG A 103 15.94 -2.04 -4.78
N THR A 104 15.72 -1.91 -3.47
CA THR A 104 15.54 -3.06 -2.56
C THR A 104 14.27 -3.83 -2.90
N SER A 105 13.16 -3.14 -3.18
CA SER A 105 11.91 -3.75 -3.63
C SER A 105 12.12 -4.56 -4.90
N TRP A 106 12.87 -4.03 -5.87
CA TRP A 106 13.15 -4.73 -7.13
C TRP A 106 13.96 -6.02 -6.92
N HIS A 107 14.87 -6.02 -5.95
CA HIS A 107 15.66 -7.20 -5.63
C HIS A 107 14.83 -8.24 -4.84
N ARG A 108 14.16 -7.81 -3.75
CA ARG A 108 13.40 -8.70 -2.86
C ARG A 108 12.17 -9.32 -3.55
N MET A 109 11.45 -8.54 -4.38
CA MET A 109 10.26 -9.03 -5.09
C MET A 109 10.59 -9.85 -6.35
N GLY A 110 11.84 -9.83 -6.84
CA GLY A 110 12.22 -10.45 -8.12
C GLY A 110 11.77 -11.92 -8.25
N PRO A 111 12.14 -12.80 -7.30
CA PRO A 111 11.75 -14.21 -7.33
C PRO A 111 10.25 -14.45 -7.12
N TRP A 112 9.56 -13.51 -6.49
CA TRP A 112 8.17 -13.65 -6.01
C TRP A 112 7.15 -12.88 -6.86
N ILE A 113 7.57 -12.37 -8.01
CA ILE A 113 6.74 -11.47 -8.81
C ILE A 113 5.46 -12.14 -9.31
N GLY A 114 5.52 -13.42 -9.73
CA GLY A 114 4.35 -14.17 -10.19
C GLY A 114 3.28 -14.29 -9.10
N PRO A 115 3.58 -14.90 -7.94
CA PRO A 115 2.66 -14.97 -6.81
C PRO A 115 2.15 -13.59 -6.36
N ALA A 116 3.02 -12.57 -6.35
CA ALA A 116 2.62 -11.21 -5.99
C ALA A 116 1.62 -10.60 -6.98
N MET A 117 1.81 -10.80 -8.28
CA MET A 117 0.86 -10.37 -9.31
C MET A 117 -0.51 -11.06 -9.13
N VAL A 118 -0.52 -12.36 -8.82
CA VAL A 118 -1.77 -13.10 -8.56
C VAL A 118 -2.47 -12.56 -7.32
N ALA A 119 -1.74 -12.31 -6.23
CA ALA A 119 -2.30 -11.75 -5.01
C ALA A 119 -2.88 -10.34 -5.24
N VAL A 120 -2.16 -9.48 -5.96
CA VAL A 120 -2.65 -8.14 -6.33
C VAL A 120 -3.89 -8.25 -7.21
N ALA A 121 -3.86 -9.10 -8.24
CA ALA A 121 -5.02 -9.33 -9.11
C ALA A 121 -6.23 -9.83 -8.32
N ALA A 122 -6.04 -10.76 -7.38
CA ALA A 122 -7.12 -11.28 -6.54
C ALA A 122 -7.73 -10.20 -5.65
N ILE A 123 -6.92 -9.30 -5.08
CA ILE A 123 -7.41 -8.18 -4.26
C ILE A 123 -8.21 -7.20 -5.10
N PHE A 124 -7.79 -6.89 -6.33
CA PHE A 124 -8.44 -5.90 -7.18
C PHE A 124 -9.51 -6.49 -8.11
N ALA A 125 -9.63 -7.82 -8.22
CA ALA A 125 -10.62 -8.49 -9.05
C ALA A 125 -12.06 -8.07 -8.73
N PRO A 126 -12.51 -7.97 -7.45
CA PRO A 126 -13.86 -7.52 -7.15
C PRO A 126 -14.16 -6.11 -7.67
N ALA A 127 -13.21 -5.17 -7.51
CA ALA A 127 -13.36 -3.81 -8.04
C ALA A 127 -13.40 -3.80 -9.58
N ALA A 128 -12.53 -4.57 -10.23
CA ALA A 128 -12.52 -4.69 -11.69
C ALA A 128 -13.83 -5.28 -12.23
N LEU A 129 -14.34 -6.36 -11.61
CA LEU A 129 -15.60 -7.00 -11.99
C LEU A 129 -16.79 -6.07 -11.77
N LEU A 130 -16.79 -5.30 -10.68
CA LEU A 130 -17.82 -4.30 -10.41
C LEU A 130 -17.81 -3.21 -11.50
N CYS A 131 -16.66 -2.63 -11.80
CA CYS A 131 -16.53 -1.63 -12.86
C CYS A 131 -16.96 -2.18 -14.23
N LEU A 132 -16.52 -3.37 -14.60
CA LEU A 132 -16.93 -4.02 -15.85
C LEU A 132 -18.44 -4.29 -15.89
N GLY A 133 -19.02 -4.75 -14.78
CA GLY A 133 -20.46 -4.93 -14.66
C GLY A 133 -21.21 -3.62 -14.85
N VAL A 134 -20.78 -2.56 -14.17
CA VAL A 134 -21.38 -1.23 -14.32
C VAL A 134 -21.33 -0.76 -15.78
N LEU A 135 -20.18 -0.86 -16.43
CA LEU A 135 -20.00 -0.47 -17.84
C LEU A 135 -20.77 -1.35 -18.83
N SER A 136 -21.06 -2.60 -18.47
CA SER A 136 -21.77 -3.55 -19.34
C SER A 136 -23.29 -3.41 -19.23
N PHE A 137 -23.81 -3.07 -18.06
CA PHE A 137 -25.24 -2.98 -17.79
C PHE A 137 -25.79 -1.55 -17.84
N PHE A 138 -24.94 -0.54 -17.68
CA PHE A 138 -25.33 0.87 -17.72
C PHE A 138 -24.56 1.60 -18.82
N GLY A 139 -25.26 2.41 -19.62
CA GLY A 139 -24.62 3.26 -20.61
C GLY A 139 -23.77 4.35 -19.94
N LEU A 140 -22.69 4.79 -20.59
CA LEU A 140 -21.78 5.82 -20.08
C LEU A 140 -22.49 7.14 -19.76
N ASP A 141 -23.56 7.45 -20.50
CA ASP A 141 -24.32 8.70 -20.36
C ASP A 141 -25.60 8.53 -19.51
N ALA A 142 -25.88 7.31 -19.04
CA ALA A 142 -27.08 7.03 -18.26
C ALA A 142 -26.83 7.33 -16.76
N PRO A 143 -27.80 7.93 -16.05
CA PRO A 143 -27.69 8.08 -14.60
C PRO A 143 -27.58 6.70 -13.96
N LEU A 144 -26.50 6.49 -13.21
CA LEU A 144 -26.27 5.24 -12.50
C LEU A 144 -27.32 5.08 -11.37
N PRO A 145 -27.87 3.88 -11.15
CA PRO A 145 -28.65 3.61 -9.95
C PRO A 145 -27.82 3.87 -8.68
N LEU A 146 -28.47 3.92 -7.51
CA LEU A 146 -27.78 4.16 -6.24
C LEU A 146 -26.90 2.98 -5.78
N TRP A 147 -27.37 1.74 -5.99
CA TRP A 147 -26.69 0.55 -5.47
C TRP A 147 -25.28 0.27 -6.06
N PRO A 148 -24.97 0.46 -7.35
CA PRO A 148 -23.62 0.28 -7.89
C PRO A 148 -22.67 1.40 -7.48
N VAL A 149 -23.18 2.62 -7.24
CA VAL A 149 -22.40 3.72 -6.66
C VAL A 149 -21.98 3.34 -5.24
N LEU A 150 -22.93 2.96 -4.38
CA LEU A 150 -22.64 2.50 -3.03
C LEU A 150 -21.70 1.28 -3.00
N ALA A 151 -21.90 0.32 -3.91
CA ALA A 151 -21.02 -0.83 -4.04
C ALA A 151 -19.58 -0.38 -4.39
N SER A 152 -19.42 0.58 -5.30
CA SER A 152 -18.10 1.08 -5.70
C SER A 152 -17.41 1.80 -4.54
N ASP A 153 -18.15 2.62 -3.81
CA ASP A 153 -17.67 3.37 -2.63
C ASP A 153 -17.23 2.46 -1.47
N ILE A 154 -17.70 1.21 -1.44
CA ILE A 154 -17.27 0.24 -0.43
C ILE A 154 -16.15 -0.65 -0.98
N VAL A 155 -16.33 -1.20 -2.18
CA VAL A 155 -15.43 -2.20 -2.75
C VAL A 155 -14.08 -1.58 -3.08
N ILE A 156 -14.04 -0.41 -3.72
CA ILE A 156 -12.77 0.21 -4.14
C ILE A 156 -11.89 0.55 -2.92
N PRO A 157 -12.39 1.24 -1.87
CA PRO A 157 -11.58 1.47 -0.67
C PRO A 157 -11.19 0.19 0.05
N THR A 158 -12.06 -0.83 0.09
CA THR A 158 -11.73 -2.12 0.70
C THR A 158 -10.58 -2.80 -0.02
N CYS A 159 -10.58 -2.82 -1.35
CA CYS A 159 -9.47 -3.31 -2.16
C CYS A 159 -8.18 -2.52 -1.88
N MET A 160 -8.27 -1.19 -1.75
CA MET A 160 -7.13 -0.34 -1.40
C MET A 160 -6.56 -0.69 -0.03
N VAL A 161 -7.39 -0.79 1.01
CA VAL A 161 -6.94 -1.19 2.36
C VAL A 161 -6.34 -2.60 2.34
N GLY A 162 -6.98 -3.54 1.65
CA GLY A 162 -6.47 -4.90 1.46
C GLY A 162 -5.08 -4.92 0.83
N SER A 163 -4.84 -4.05 -0.17
CA SER A 163 -3.53 -3.91 -0.81
C SER A 163 -2.45 -3.42 0.14
N TRP A 164 -2.79 -2.55 1.10
CA TRP A 164 -1.86 -2.07 2.13
C TRP A 164 -1.48 -3.17 3.11
N VAL A 165 -2.45 -3.99 3.52
CA VAL A 165 -2.21 -5.18 4.36
C VAL A 165 -1.34 -6.19 3.62
N LEU A 166 -1.63 -6.45 2.34
CA LEU A 166 -0.81 -7.32 1.50
C LEU A 166 0.63 -6.80 1.38
N ALA A 167 0.82 -5.48 1.25
CA ALA A 167 2.14 -4.88 1.21
C ALA A 167 2.96 -5.14 2.47
N VAL A 168 2.35 -4.98 3.65
CA VAL A 168 3.01 -5.28 4.92
C VAL A 168 3.29 -6.78 5.05
N ALA A 169 2.34 -7.63 4.71
CA ALA A 169 2.52 -9.09 4.74
C ALA A 169 3.66 -9.55 3.82
N ALA A 170 3.70 -9.04 2.58
CA ALA A 170 4.78 -9.31 1.65
C ALA A 170 6.13 -8.82 2.19
N HIS A 171 6.17 -7.66 2.84
CA HIS A 171 7.39 -7.15 3.46
C HIS A 171 7.88 -8.02 4.61
N LEU A 172 6.99 -8.47 5.49
CA LEU A 172 7.32 -9.36 6.61
C LEU A 172 7.85 -10.71 6.13
N LEU A 173 7.22 -11.29 5.11
CA LEU A 173 7.65 -12.57 4.53
C LEU A 173 9.01 -12.48 3.81
N LEU A 174 9.37 -11.28 3.33
CA LEU A 174 10.60 -11.04 2.58
C LEU A 174 11.67 -10.30 3.39
N ALA A 175 11.42 -10.01 4.67
CA ALA A 175 12.40 -9.37 5.53
C ALA A 175 13.56 -10.35 5.80
N PRO A 176 14.82 -9.90 5.69
CA PRO A 176 15.95 -10.70 6.14
C PRO A 176 15.77 -11.09 7.60
N PRO A 177 16.20 -12.30 8.02
CA PRO A 177 16.23 -12.67 9.43
C PRO A 177 17.00 -11.62 10.23
N ASP A 178 16.42 -11.18 11.34
CA ASP A 178 17.09 -10.21 12.21
C ASP A 178 18.36 -10.86 12.80
N PRO A 179 19.57 -10.35 12.50
CA PRO A 179 20.80 -10.89 13.08
C PRO A 179 20.83 -10.76 14.62
N ALA A 180 20.08 -9.83 15.20
CA ALA A 180 19.97 -9.67 16.66
C ALA A 180 19.13 -10.79 17.31
N ALA A 181 18.15 -11.34 16.60
CA ALA A 181 17.34 -12.47 17.08
C ALA A 181 18.19 -13.75 17.21
N GLY A 182 19.23 -13.91 16.38
CA GLY A 182 20.20 -15.01 16.51
C GLY A 182 21.25 -14.81 17.61
N ALA A 183 21.63 -13.55 17.90
CA ALA A 183 22.59 -13.23 18.95
C ALA A 183 22.00 -13.40 20.36
N GLY A 184 20.70 -13.12 20.55
CA GLY A 184 20.00 -13.37 21.82
C GLY A 184 19.96 -14.85 22.21
N ALA A 185 19.71 -15.75 21.25
CA ALA A 185 19.65 -17.20 21.50
C ALA A 185 21.00 -17.83 21.88
N ALA A 186 22.13 -17.19 21.50
CA ALA A 186 23.46 -17.63 21.91
C ALA A 186 23.86 -17.17 23.33
N THR A 187 23.11 -16.23 23.93
CA THR A 187 23.42 -15.65 25.25
C THR A 187 22.65 -16.32 26.39
N ASP A 188 21.71 -17.23 26.07
CA ASP A 188 21.04 -18.13 27.03
C ASP A 188 21.87 -19.38 27.36
N ALA A 189 23.20 -19.33 27.17
CA ALA A 189 24.08 -20.28 27.84
C ALA A 189 23.99 -19.99 29.35
N PRO A 190 23.60 -20.96 30.20
CA PRO A 190 23.47 -20.74 31.63
C PRO A 190 24.79 -20.18 32.14
N TYR A 191 24.73 -19.02 32.80
CA TYR A 191 25.86 -18.41 33.47
C TYR A 191 26.49 -19.46 34.40
N MET A 192 27.60 -20.07 33.98
CA MET A 192 28.43 -20.86 34.87
C MET A 192 29.25 -19.87 35.68
N PRO A 193 29.00 -19.73 37.00
CA PRO A 193 29.87 -18.93 37.83
C PRO A 193 31.30 -19.48 37.75
N PRO A 194 32.32 -18.62 37.70
CA PRO A 194 33.71 -19.06 37.67
C PRO A 194 33.99 -19.95 38.89
N ALA A 195 34.60 -21.11 38.65
CA ALA A 195 35.00 -22.03 39.71
C ALA A 195 35.90 -21.29 40.71
N SER A 196 35.51 -21.32 41.99
CA SER A 196 36.27 -20.69 43.06
C SER A 196 37.66 -21.32 43.15
N PRO A 197 38.75 -20.53 43.16
CA PRO A 197 40.10 -21.06 43.34
C PRO A 197 40.25 -21.64 44.75
N ALA A 198 40.77 -22.87 44.83
CA ALA A 198 41.08 -23.60 46.05
C ALA A 198 42.39 -23.14 46.69
#